data_AF-R7VLD6-F1
#
_entry.id   AF-R7VLD6-F1
#
_cell.length_a   1.000
_cell.length_b   1.000
_cell.length_c   1.000
_cell.angle_alpha   90.00
_cell.angle_beta   90.00
_cell.angle_gamma   90.00
#
_symmetry.space_group_name_H-M   'P 1'
#
loop_
_entity.id
_entity.type
_entity.pdbx_description
1 polymer ?
#
loop_
_entity_poly.entity_id
_entity_poly.type
_entity_poly.pdbx_seq_one_letter_code
_entity_poly.pdbx_strand_id
1 'polypeptide(L)'
;LATWACANKLTRSAVQDLLVLLRGEGHDSLPKDCRTLLKTPRSIQVTVKCGGSYSYFGLESCLLLLLETNASWARDNNSIDLIVNIDGIPLFKSNNSQFWPILC
;
A
#
# COMPACT_ATOMS: atom_id res chain seq x y z
N LEU A 1 -8.08 17.19 -4.40
CA LEU A 1 -7.53 16.26 -5.42
C LEU A 1 -7.16 14.90 -4.84
N ALA A 2 -6.28 14.80 -3.84
CA ALA A 2 -5.87 13.52 -3.25
C ALA A 2 -7.05 12.65 -2.78
N THR A 3 -7.95 13.19 -1.95
CA THR A 3 -9.14 12.48 -1.44
C THR A 3 -10.05 12.00 -2.56
N TRP A 4 -10.25 12.82 -3.59
CA TRP A 4 -11.04 12.46 -4.77
C TRP A 4 -10.43 11.30 -5.54
N ALA A 5 -9.10 11.31 -5.74
CA ALA A 5 -8.41 10.23 -6.42
C ALA A 5 -8.52 8.90 -5.65
N CYS A 6 -8.36 8.94 -4.33
CA CYS A 6 -8.53 7.76 -3.48
C CYS A 6 -9.97 7.23 -3.50
N ALA A 7 -10.97 8.10 -3.38
CA ALA A 7 -12.38 7.70 -3.39
C ALA A 7 -12.79 7.04 -4.72
N ASN A 8 -12.22 7.49 -5.83
CA ASN A 8 -12.48 6.94 -7.17
C ASN A 8 -11.51 5.82 -7.57
N LYS A 9 -10.66 5.33 -6.65
CA LYS A 9 -9.73 4.23 -6.87
C LYS A 9 -8.84 4.42 -8.11
N LEU A 10 -8.44 5.66 -8.39
CA LEU A 10 -7.62 5.97 -9.55
C LEU A 10 -6.22 5.37 -9.40
N THR A 11 -5.64 4.93 -10.53
CA THR A 11 -4.27 4.44 -10.55
C THR A 11 -3.28 5.59 -10.32
N ARG A 12 -2.10 5.28 -9.75
CA ARG A 12 -1.05 6.28 -9.56
C ARG A 12 -0.60 6.91 -10.88
N SER A 13 -0.58 6.14 -11.98
CA SER A 13 -0.26 6.68 -13.31
C SER A 13 -1.31 7.68 -13.78
N ALA A 14 -2.60 7.37 -13.65
CA ALA A 14 -3.67 8.31 -14.02
C ALA A 14 -3.60 9.62 -13.21
N VAL A 15 -3.32 9.53 -11.90
CA VAL A 15 -3.11 10.71 -11.06
C VAL A 15 -1.86 11.49 -11.48
N GLN A 16 -0.79 10.81 -11.86
CA GLN A 16 0.45 11.43 -12.34
C GLN A 16 0.21 12.19 -13.66
N ASP A 17 -0.48 11.57 -14.61
CA ASP A 17 -0.79 12.18 -15.91
C ASP A 17 -1.68 13.41 -15.73
N LEU A 18 -2.70 13.32 -14.87
CA LEU A 18 -3.56 14.44 -14.52
C LEU A 18 -2.77 15.60 -13.88
N LEU A 19 -1.82 15.30 -12.99
CA LEU A 19 -0.98 16.33 -12.38
C LEU A 19 -0.10 17.05 -13.41
N VAL A 20 0.44 16.32 -14.39
CA VAL A 20 1.22 16.91 -15.48
C VAL A 20 0.36 17.87 -16.30
N LEU A 21 -0.86 17.45 -16.68
CA LEU A 21 -1.80 18.29 -17.42
C LEU A 21 -2.15 19.56 -16.66
N LEU A 22 -2.61 19.43 -15.40
CA LEU A 22 -3.01 20.58 -14.59
C LEU A 22 -1.87 21.57 -14.38
N ARG A 23 -0.64 21.07 -14.19
CA ARG A 23 0.53 21.95 -14.11
C ARG A 23 0.84 22.64 -15.42
N GLY A 24 0.64 21.98 -16.56
CA GLY A 24 0.74 22.58 -17.89
C GLY A 24 -0.24 23.75 -18.09
N GLU A 25 -1.42 23.65 -17.48
CA GLU A 25 -2.46 24.71 -17.47
C GLU A 25 -2.23 25.80 -16.40
N GLY A 26 -1.03 25.88 -15.81
CA GLY A 26 -0.67 26.95 -14.87
C GLY A 26 -0.93 26.66 -13.39
N HIS A 27 -1.30 25.44 -13.02
CA HIS A 27 -1.45 25.04 -11.61
C HIS A 27 -0.10 24.66 -10.96
N ASP A 28 0.88 25.55 -10.97
CA ASP A 28 2.26 25.27 -10.52
C ASP A 28 2.42 24.91 -9.05
N SER A 29 1.46 25.31 -8.22
CA SER A 29 1.41 24.97 -6.78
C SER A 29 1.12 23.49 -6.53
N LEU A 30 0.60 22.76 -7.52
CA LEU A 30 0.40 21.32 -7.40
C LEU A 30 1.74 20.57 -7.40
N PRO A 31 1.87 19.50 -6.60
CA PRO A 31 3.08 18.69 -6.60
C PRO A 31 3.34 18.05 -7.96
N LYS A 32 4.62 17.91 -8.32
CA LYS A 32 5.05 17.24 -9.57
C LYS A 32 4.79 15.74 -9.58
N ASP A 33 4.79 15.13 -8.40
CA ASP A 33 4.75 13.67 -8.24
C ASP A 33 3.49 13.27 -7.47
N CYS A 34 2.75 12.31 -8.02
CA CYS A 34 1.52 11.78 -7.44
C CYS A 34 1.72 11.27 -6.00
N ARG A 35 2.89 10.73 -5.65
CA ARG A 35 3.21 10.26 -4.29
C ARG A 35 3.25 11.42 -3.31
N THR A 36 3.65 12.60 -3.76
CA THR A 36 3.66 13.81 -2.92
C THR A 36 2.24 14.31 -2.71
N LEU A 37 1.40 14.30 -3.76
CA LEU A 37 -0.03 14.62 -3.65
C LEU A 37 -0.74 13.67 -2.66
N LEU A 38 -0.48 12.37 -2.78
CA LEU A 38 -1.10 11.33 -1.97
C LEU A 38 -0.44 11.15 -0.59
N LYS A 39 0.56 11.97 -0.26
CA LYS A 39 1.33 11.88 0.99
C LYS A 39 1.83 10.46 1.26
N THR A 40 2.30 9.76 0.22
CA THR A 40 2.80 8.39 0.34
C THR A 40 3.97 8.36 1.33
N PRO A 41 3.93 7.49 2.36
CA PRO A 41 5.02 7.37 3.33
C PRO A 41 6.36 7.10 2.64
N ARG A 42 7.41 7.80 3.10
CA ARG A 42 8.78 7.63 2.60
C ARG A 42 9.66 6.77 3.52
N SER A 43 9.21 6.58 4.75
CA SER A 43 9.82 5.71 5.74
C SER A 43 8.76 4.77 6.28
N ILE A 44 9.21 3.60 6.70
CA ILE A 44 8.41 2.60 7.41
C ILE A 44 9.08 2.32 8.75
N GLN A 45 8.30 1.88 9.73
CA GLN A 45 8.83 1.44 11.00
C GLN A 45 9.47 0.07 10.81
N VAL A 46 10.79 -0.01 11.01
CA VAL A 46 11.56 -1.25 10.91
C VAL A 46 12.21 -1.52 12.26
N THR A 47 12.08 -2.74 12.75
CA THR A 47 12.81 -3.21 13.94
C THR A 47 13.77 -4.33 13.55
N VAL A 48 14.84 -4.53 14.32
CA VAL A 48 15.75 -5.65 14.10
C VAL A 48 15.19 -6.89 14.79
N LYS A 49 15.05 -8.00 14.05
CA LYS A 49 14.60 -9.28 14.59
C LYS A 49 15.41 -10.41 13.96
N CYS A 50 15.95 -11.30 14.79
CA CYS A 50 16.77 -12.45 14.35
C CYS A 50 17.91 -12.07 13.37
N GLY A 51 18.52 -10.89 13.53
CA GLY A 51 19.59 -10.40 12.65
C GLY A 51 19.13 -9.78 11.32
N GLY A 52 17.81 -9.72 11.06
CA GLY A 52 17.22 -9.09 9.89
C GLY A 52 16.34 -7.88 10.21
N SER A 53 15.90 -7.19 9.15
CA SER A 53 14.94 -6.09 9.21
C SER A 53 13.51 -6.63 9.20
N TYR A 54 12.72 -6.27 10.22
CA TYR A 54 11.32 -6.67 10.38
C TYR A 54 10.40 -5.46 10.32
N SER A 55 9.26 -5.60 9.64
CA SER A 55 8.18 -4.60 9.60
C SER A 55 6.84 -5.34 9.60
N TYR A 56 5.90 -4.87 10.42
CA TYR A 56 4.52 -5.36 10.43
C TYR A 56 3.61 -4.42 9.63
N PHE A 57 2.90 -4.96 8.65
CA PHE A 57 2.03 -4.19 7.75
C PHE A 57 0.55 -4.16 8.17
N GLY A 58 0.22 -4.60 9.38
CA GLY A 58 -1.15 -4.48 9.90
C GLY A 58 -2.14 -5.48 9.30
N LEU A 59 -1.70 -6.70 8.98
CA LEU A 59 -2.57 -7.73 8.39
C LEU A 59 -3.83 -7.96 9.21
N GLU A 60 -3.70 -8.09 10.53
CA GLU A 60 -4.83 -8.25 11.45
C GLU A 60 -5.83 -7.10 11.33
N SER A 61 -5.35 -5.85 11.39
CA SER A 61 -6.21 -4.66 11.28
C SER A 61 -6.94 -4.62 9.94
N CYS A 62 -6.28 -5.01 8.85
CA CYS A 62 -6.91 -5.13 7.54
C CYS A 62 -7.98 -6.23 7.51
N LEU A 63 -7.72 -7.39 8.11
CA LEU A 63 -8.69 -8.49 8.17
C LEU A 63 -9.91 -8.11 9.02
N LEU A 64 -9.71 -7.48 10.17
CA LEU A 64 -10.80 -6.99 11.02
C LEU A 64 -11.68 -5.98 10.27
N LEU A 65 -11.07 -4.98 9.62
CA LEU A 65 -11.80 -4.00 8.82
C LEU A 65 -12.59 -4.68 7.69
N LEU A 66 -12.00 -5.69 7.04
CA LEU A 66 -12.67 -6.43 5.97
C LEU A 66 -13.88 -7.20 6.50
N LEU A 67 -13.76 -7.86 7.65
CA LEU A 67 -14.86 -8.58 8.30
C LEU A 67 -15.98 -7.62 8.73
N GLU A 68 -15.64 -6.47 9.32
CA GLU A 68 -16.60 -5.43 9.70
C GLU A 68 -17.35 -4.88 8.49
N THR A 69 -16.63 -4.61 7.40
CA THR A 69 -17.21 -4.10 6.14
C THR A 69 -18.08 -5.15 5.44
N ASN A 70 -17.84 -6.44 5.69
CA ASN A 70 -18.55 -7.56 5.08
C ASN A 70 -19.28 -8.43 6.13
N ALA A 71 -19.99 -7.78 7.06
CA ALA A 71 -20.60 -8.43 8.21
C ALA A 71 -21.54 -9.60 7.87
N SER A 72 -22.22 -9.59 6.72
CA SER A 72 -23.03 -10.73 6.27
C SER A 72 -22.19 -11.96 5.97
N TRP A 73 -21.12 -11.80 5.19
CA TRP A 73 -20.18 -12.88 4.89
C TRP A 73 -19.55 -13.42 6.19
N ALA A 74 -19.16 -12.54 7.10
CA ALA A 74 -18.56 -12.92 8.38
C ALA A 74 -19.50 -13.70 9.31
N ARG A 75 -20.83 -13.55 9.17
CA ARG A 75 -21.81 -14.36 9.94
C ARG A 75 -21.92 -15.79 9.42
N ASP A 76 -21.77 -15.96 8.11
CA ASP A 76 -22.00 -17.24 7.44
C ASP A 76 -20.72 -18.07 7.30
N ASN A 77 -19.55 -17.48 7.61
CA ASN A 77 -18.24 -18.12 7.47
C ASN A 77 -17.45 -18.04 8.78
N ASN A 78 -16.93 -19.18 9.23
CA ASN A 78 -16.16 -19.28 10.48
C ASN A 78 -14.64 -19.34 10.27
N SER A 79 -14.18 -19.29 9.02
CA SER A 79 -12.76 -19.35 8.66
C SER A 79 -12.44 -18.43 7.49
N ILE A 80 -11.20 -17.95 7.45
CA ILE A 80 -10.63 -17.19 6.33
C ILE A 80 -9.42 -17.97 5.85
N ASP A 81 -9.45 -18.36 4.58
CA ASP A 81 -8.30 -18.98 3.95
C ASP A 81 -7.37 -17.89 3.42
N LEU A 82 -6.11 -17.92 3.88
CA LEU A 82 -5.07 -16.98 3.44
C LEU A 82 -4.09 -17.70 2.52
N ILE A 83 -3.95 -17.17 1.31
CA ILE A 83 -2.91 -17.62 0.38
C ILE A 83 -1.74 -16.65 0.50
N VAL A 84 -0.65 -17.12 1.09
CA VAL A 84 0.57 -16.33 1.28
C VAL A 84 1.67 -16.90 0.39
N ASN A 85 2.10 -16.12 -0.60
CA ASN A 85 3.28 -16.48 -1.38
C ASN A 85 4.53 -16.35 -0.52
N ILE A 86 5.33 -17.42 -0.47
CA ILE A 86 6.56 -17.50 0.35
C ILE A 86 7.82 -17.18 -0.46
N ASP A 87 7.68 -17.02 -1.77
CA ASP A 87 8.78 -16.61 -2.62
C ASP A 87 9.16 -15.17 -2.30
N GLY A 88 10.43 -14.96 -1.95
CA GLY A 88 10.95 -13.63 -1.63
C GLY A 88 10.66 -12.63 -2.76
N ILE A 89 10.12 -11.47 -2.40
CA ILE A 89 9.79 -10.42 -3.38
C ILE A 89 10.96 -9.43 -3.44
N PRO A 90 11.62 -9.23 -4.59
CA PRO A 90 12.67 -8.22 -4.74
C PRO A 90 12.11 -6.83 -4.44
N LEU A 91 12.68 -6.15 -3.45
CA LEU A 91 12.25 -4.79 -3.06
C LEU A 91 12.75 -3.75 -4.05
N PHE A 92 13.95 -3.95 -4.58
CA PHE A 92 14.61 -3.03 -5.49
C PHE A 92 15.19 -3.79 -6.67
N LYS A 93 15.20 -3.17 -7.85
CA LYS A 93 15.90 -3.71 -9.03
C LYS A 93 17.42 -3.56 -8.92
N SER A 94 17.88 -2.66 -8.06
CA SER A 94 19.29 -2.26 -7.93
C SER A 94 20.06 -3.04 -6.86
N ASN A 95 19.40 -3.87 -6.07
CA ASN A 95 20.06 -4.70 -5.06
C ASN A 95 19.32 -6.03 -4.85
N ASN A 96 19.94 -6.92 -4.08
CA ASN A 96 19.40 -8.24 -3.77
C ASN A 96 18.52 -8.25 -2.50
N SER A 97 18.04 -7.10 -2.02
CA SER A 97 17.15 -7.07 -0.86
C SER A 97 15.79 -7.65 -1.23
N GLN A 98 15.33 -8.61 -0.45
CA GLN A 98 14.07 -9.31 -0.64
C GLN A 98 13.18 -9.18 0.58
N PHE A 99 11.87 -9.12 0.33
CA PHE A 99 10.86 -9.19 1.36
C PHE A 99 10.40 -10.63 1.53
N TRP A 100 10.43 -11.12 2.77
CA TRP A 100 10.04 -12.49 3.15
C TRP A 100 8.93 -12.45 4.21
N PRO A 101 7.82 -13.19 4.03
CA PRO A 101 6.87 -13.37 5.10
C PRO A 101 7.47 -14.26 6.20
N ILE A 102 7.20 -13.91 7.47
CA ILE A 102 7.54 -14.79 8.58
C ILE A 102 6.38 -15.77 8.77
N LEU A 103 6.65 -17.04 8.50
CA LEU A 103 5.74 -18.15 8.77
C LEU A 103 6.00 -18.61 10.21
N CYS A 104 5.01 -18.44 11.08
CA CYS A 104 5.08 -18.90 12.47
C CYS A 104 4.54 -20.33 12.57
#